data_AF-A0A0G4KX53-F1
#
_entry.id   AF-A0A0G4KX53-F1
#
_cell.length_a   1.000
_cell.length_b   1.000
_cell.length_c   1.000
_cell.angle_alpha   90.00
_cell.angle_beta   90.00
_cell.angle_gamma   90.00
#
_symmetry.space_group_name_H-M   'P 1'
#
loop_
_entity.id
_entity.type
_entity.pdbx_description
1 polymer ?
#
loop_
_entity_poly.entity_id
_entity_poly.type
_entity_poly.pdbx_seq_one_letter_code
_entity_poly.pdbx_strand_id
1 'polypeptide(L)'
;MTPPYNAPLQLAVLLAKDSPETFDSVPARIAVEGNGLDAAVRKYRMAAYLWHAFTGEQMVRQKMGPRSFGFEEEWTGSTSHQQDRMQGKMRREARVHIIRSEKTVAELRELQSAQQTTEGANENGLFHVAAEAVNDYFKPLPGQKQY
;
A
#
# COMPACT_ATOMS: atom_id res chain seq x y z
N MET A 1 1.10 18.82 -27.76
CA MET A 1 0.64 18.97 -26.37
C MET A 1 0.93 17.65 -25.66
N THR A 2 2.05 17.55 -24.97
CA THR A 2 2.37 16.40 -24.12
C THR A 2 1.33 16.36 -23.01
N PRO A 3 0.59 15.24 -22.82
CA PRO A 3 -0.34 15.15 -21.69
C PRO A 3 0.45 15.34 -20.39
N PRO A 4 -0.12 16.01 -19.37
CA PRO A 4 0.53 16.11 -18.07
C PRO A 4 0.80 14.69 -17.58
N TYR A 5 2.07 14.34 -17.43
CA TYR A 5 2.49 13.02 -16.98
C TYR A 5 2.14 12.93 -15.50
N ASN A 6 0.99 12.36 -15.18
CA ASN A 6 0.65 12.04 -13.80
C ASN A 6 1.66 11.00 -13.31
N ALA A 7 2.36 11.31 -12.22
CA ALA A 7 3.29 10.36 -11.63
C ALA A 7 2.53 9.08 -11.19
N PRO A 8 3.13 7.90 -11.35
CA PRO A 8 2.49 6.65 -11.03
C PRO A 8 2.32 6.51 -9.51
N LEU A 9 1.13 6.10 -9.07
CA LEU A 9 0.80 5.90 -7.67
C LEU A 9 1.71 4.82 -7.06
N GLN A 10 2.33 5.18 -5.93
CA GLN A 10 3.18 4.29 -5.16
C GLN A 10 2.38 3.59 -4.06
N LEU A 11 2.46 2.27 -4.00
CA LEU A 11 1.80 1.49 -2.95
C LEU A 11 2.79 1.28 -1.80
N ALA A 12 2.39 1.62 -0.58
CA ALA A 12 3.22 1.40 0.61
C ALA A 12 2.49 0.60 1.69
N VAL A 13 3.23 -0.23 2.42
CA VAL A 13 2.83 -0.91 3.65
C VAL A 13 3.75 -0.43 4.76
N LEU A 14 3.19 0.21 5.77
CA LEU A 14 3.92 0.69 6.94
C LEU A 14 3.98 -0.39 8.02
N LEU A 15 5.17 -0.65 8.55
CA LEU A 15 5.43 -1.60 9.63
C LEU A 15 6.07 -0.87 10.81
N ALA A 16 5.70 -1.24 12.03
CA ALA A 16 6.43 -0.82 13.23
C ALA A 16 7.85 -1.42 13.26
N LYS A 17 8.77 -0.81 14.02
CA LYS A 17 10.15 -1.30 14.17
C LYS A 17 10.24 -2.72 14.72
N ASP A 18 9.35 -3.08 15.64
CA ASP A 18 9.26 -4.37 16.33
C ASP A 18 8.11 -5.25 15.80
N SER A 19 7.58 -4.91 14.63
CA SER A 19 6.48 -5.67 14.03
C SER A 19 6.91 -7.12 13.73
N PRO A 20 6.08 -8.12 14.09
CA PRO A 20 6.27 -9.51 13.65
C PRO A 20 5.89 -9.74 12.19
N GLU A 21 5.55 -8.67 11.45
CA GLU A 21 5.16 -8.70 10.03
C GLU A 21 3.92 -9.55 9.74
N THR A 22 3.03 -9.65 10.73
CA THR A 22 1.75 -10.35 10.62
C THR A 22 0.58 -9.38 10.71
N PHE A 23 -0.50 -9.68 10.00
CA PHE A 23 -1.77 -8.96 10.13
C PHE A 23 -2.85 -9.82 10.80
N ASP A 24 -3.88 -9.17 11.32
CA ASP A 24 -4.99 -9.85 11.97
C ASP A 24 -5.88 -10.59 10.95
N SER A 25 -6.20 -11.85 11.24
CA SER A 25 -7.06 -12.66 10.38
C SER A 25 -7.73 -13.79 11.16
N VAL A 26 -8.88 -14.26 10.67
CA VAL A 26 -9.59 -15.38 11.28
C VAL A 26 -8.77 -16.67 11.22
N PRO A 27 -8.77 -17.53 12.26
CA PRO A 27 -7.91 -18.72 12.32
C PRO A 27 -8.01 -19.64 11.10
N ALA A 28 -9.22 -19.81 10.55
CA ALA A 28 -9.45 -20.61 9.35
C ALA A 28 -8.71 -20.06 8.11
N ARG A 29 -8.60 -18.72 7.97
CA ARG A 29 -7.83 -18.10 6.88
C ARG A 29 -6.33 -18.16 7.13
N ILE A 30 -5.90 -18.03 8.37
CA ILE A 30 -4.47 -18.19 8.72
C ILE A 30 -3.98 -19.58 8.32
N ALA A 31 -4.77 -20.63 8.59
CA ALA A 31 -4.40 -22.00 8.26
C ALA A 31 -4.26 -22.26 6.74
N VAL A 32 -5.02 -21.55 5.90
CA VAL A 32 -5.06 -21.78 4.44
C VAL A 32 -4.16 -20.81 3.68
N GLU A 33 -4.22 -19.52 4.01
CA GLU A 33 -3.58 -18.44 3.25
C GLU A 33 -2.32 -17.88 3.93
N GLY A 34 -2.19 -18.09 5.24
CA GLY A 34 -1.25 -17.40 6.11
C GLY A 34 -1.66 -15.95 6.40
N ASN A 35 -0.96 -15.34 7.36
CA ASN A 35 -1.14 -13.93 7.74
C ASN A 35 0.17 -13.12 7.79
N GLY A 36 1.23 -13.63 7.15
CA GLY A 36 2.50 -12.91 7.03
C GLY A 36 2.50 -11.83 5.94
N LEU A 37 3.61 -11.11 5.85
CA LEU A 37 3.79 -9.99 4.94
C LEU A 37 3.56 -10.35 3.46
N ASP A 38 4.02 -11.51 3.02
CA ASP A 38 3.81 -11.97 1.64
C ASP A 38 2.33 -12.10 1.27
N ALA A 39 1.50 -12.54 2.22
CA ALA A 39 0.07 -12.61 2.03
C ALA A 39 -0.55 -11.21 2.04
N ALA A 40 -0.07 -10.30 2.88
CA ALA A 40 -0.50 -8.90 2.91
C ALA A 40 -0.19 -8.18 1.59
N VAL A 41 1.04 -8.27 1.09
CA VAL A 41 1.49 -7.67 -0.17
C VAL A 41 0.64 -8.17 -1.34
N ARG A 42 0.39 -9.48 -1.40
CA ARG A 42 -0.45 -10.08 -2.45
C ARG A 42 -1.89 -9.58 -2.42
N LYS A 43 -2.49 -9.55 -1.22
CA LYS A 43 -3.87 -9.06 -1.03
C LYS A 43 -3.97 -7.58 -1.38
N TYR A 44 -2.98 -6.79 -0.96
CA TYR A 44 -2.95 -5.36 -1.23
C TYR A 44 -2.76 -5.06 -2.72
N ARG A 45 -1.86 -5.76 -3.40
CA ARG A 45 -1.68 -5.66 -4.85
C ARG A 45 -2.95 -6.00 -5.61
N MET A 46 -3.63 -7.08 -5.23
CA MET A 46 -4.91 -7.46 -5.83
C MET A 46 -5.99 -6.37 -5.60
N ALA A 47 -6.07 -5.84 -4.38
CA ALA A 47 -6.98 -4.74 -4.06
C ALA A 47 -6.69 -3.50 -4.91
N ALA A 48 -5.41 -3.14 -5.07
CA ALA A 48 -4.99 -2.03 -5.91
C ALA A 48 -5.43 -2.20 -7.37
N TYR A 49 -5.25 -3.39 -7.96
CA TYR A 49 -5.74 -3.67 -9.30
C TYR A 49 -7.26 -3.59 -9.43
N LEU A 50 -8.00 -4.04 -8.42
CA LEU A 50 -9.46 -3.91 -8.39
C LEU A 50 -9.89 -2.44 -8.30
N TRP A 51 -9.23 -1.62 -7.48
CA TRP A 51 -9.49 -0.18 -7.42
C TRP A 51 -9.20 0.51 -8.75
N HIS A 52 -8.08 0.16 -9.39
CA HIS A 52 -7.73 0.70 -10.69
C HIS A 52 -8.77 0.36 -11.76
N ALA A 53 -9.21 -0.91 -11.82
CA ALA A 53 -10.23 -1.38 -12.75
C ALA A 53 -11.60 -0.72 -12.48
N PHE A 54 -12.02 -0.67 -11.22
CA PHE A 54 -13.26 -0.02 -10.80
C PHE A 54 -13.25 1.46 -11.18
N THR A 55 -12.17 2.17 -10.86
CA THR A 55 -12.05 3.60 -11.16
C THR A 55 -12.10 3.84 -12.66
N GLY A 56 -11.35 3.06 -13.46
CA GLY A 56 -11.41 3.16 -14.91
C GLY A 56 -12.81 2.94 -15.47
N GLU A 57 -13.55 2.00 -14.90
CA GLU A 57 -14.91 1.69 -15.28
C GLU A 57 -15.90 2.80 -14.92
N GLN A 58 -15.79 3.38 -13.71
CA GLN A 58 -16.58 4.54 -13.30
C GLN A 58 -16.31 5.76 -14.18
N MET A 59 -15.06 6.00 -14.57
CA MET A 59 -14.69 7.10 -15.47
C MET A 59 -15.31 6.93 -16.86
N VAL A 60 -15.35 5.70 -17.39
CA VAL A 60 -16.04 5.39 -18.65
C VAL A 60 -17.55 5.64 -18.53
N ARG A 61 -18.18 5.14 -17.47
CA ARG A 61 -19.63 5.34 -17.22
C ARG A 61 -20.01 6.82 -17.14
N GLN A 62 -19.14 7.65 -16.58
CA GLN A 62 -19.32 9.09 -16.46
C GLN A 62 -18.88 9.88 -17.71
N LYS A 63 -18.63 9.22 -18.84
CA LYS A 63 -18.21 9.84 -20.11
C LYS A 63 -16.87 10.60 -20.02
N MET A 64 -16.03 10.22 -19.08
CA MET A 64 -14.69 10.79 -18.89
C MET A 64 -13.58 9.98 -19.60
N GLY A 65 -13.96 8.96 -20.37
CA GLY A 65 -13.05 8.09 -21.13
C GLY A 65 -12.40 6.99 -20.29
N PRO A 66 -11.68 6.04 -20.93
CA PRO A 66 -11.01 4.93 -20.27
C PRO A 66 -9.70 5.38 -19.62
N ARG A 67 -9.82 6.06 -18.47
CA ARG A 67 -8.67 6.57 -17.72
C ARG A 67 -8.76 6.17 -16.25
N SER A 68 -7.60 5.91 -15.66
CA SER A 68 -7.42 5.62 -14.24
C SER A 68 -5.99 6.03 -13.84
N PHE A 69 -5.64 5.90 -12.57
CA PHE A 69 -4.31 6.21 -12.06
C PHE A 69 -3.31 5.10 -12.39
N GLY A 70 -2.11 5.42 -12.89
CA GLY A 70 -1.06 4.42 -13.10
C GLY A 70 -0.43 3.97 -11.78
N PHE A 71 0.17 2.78 -11.74
CA PHE A 71 0.99 2.33 -10.61
C PHE A 71 2.47 2.35 -10.94
N GLU A 72 3.32 2.46 -9.93
CA GLU A 72 4.73 2.13 -10.07
C GLU A 72 4.83 0.62 -10.27
N GLU A 73 5.49 0.19 -11.34
CA GLU A 73 5.62 -1.23 -11.67
C GLU A 73 7.07 -1.70 -11.57
N GLU A 74 7.24 -2.93 -11.06
CA GLU A 74 8.52 -3.60 -10.91
C GLU A 74 8.47 -4.97 -11.59
N TRP A 75 9.61 -5.40 -12.15
CA TRP A 75 9.76 -6.75 -12.66
C TRP A 75 10.03 -7.71 -11.50
N THR A 76 9.01 -8.48 -11.09
CA THR A 76 9.07 -9.32 -9.90
C THR A 76 8.39 -10.67 -10.12
N GLY A 77 8.59 -11.61 -9.20
CA GLY A 77 7.90 -12.90 -9.22
C GLY A 77 6.39 -12.67 -9.13
N SER A 78 5.63 -13.25 -10.05
CA SER A 78 4.19 -12.96 -10.08
C SER A 78 3.55 -13.41 -8.78
N THR A 79 2.84 -12.50 -8.12
CA THR A 79 2.06 -12.81 -6.92
C THR A 79 0.56 -12.87 -7.20
N SER A 80 0.14 -12.26 -8.31
CA SER A 80 -1.26 -12.08 -8.71
C SER A 80 -1.91 -13.40 -9.14
N HIS A 81 -1.13 -14.32 -9.71
CA HIS A 81 -1.60 -15.62 -10.20
C HIS A 81 -0.96 -16.77 -9.44
N GLN A 82 -1.76 -17.74 -8.98
CA GLN A 82 -1.27 -18.90 -8.24
C GLN A 82 -0.37 -19.80 -9.08
N GLN A 83 -0.73 -20.02 -10.35
CA GLN A 83 0.05 -20.88 -11.24
C GLN A 83 1.42 -20.27 -11.56
N ASP A 84 1.47 -18.96 -11.78
CA ASP A 84 2.73 -18.26 -12.03
C ASP A 84 3.64 -18.26 -10.80
N ARG A 85 3.07 -18.16 -9.58
CA ARG A 85 3.81 -18.36 -8.34
C ARG A 85 4.45 -19.74 -8.26
N MET A 86 3.67 -20.79 -8.53
CA MET A 86 4.17 -22.17 -8.49
C MET A 86 5.26 -22.43 -9.54
N GLN A 87 5.18 -21.75 -10.69
CA GLN A 87 6.13 -21.89 -11.78
C GLN A 87 7.30 -20.88 -11.71
N GLY A 88 7.33 -20.00 -10.70
CA GLY A 88 8.36 -18.96 -10.58
C GLY A 88 8.37 -17.97 -11.75
N LYS A 89 7.25 -17.74 -12.43
CA LYS A 89 7.16 -16.84 -13.57
C LYS A 89 7.24 -15.38 -13.12
N MET A 90 8.12 -14.63 -13.77
CA MET A 90 8.28 -13.20 -13.56
C MET A 90 7.27 -12.41 -14.39
N ARG A 91 6.72 -11.33 -13.83
CA ARG A 91 5.84 -10.39 -14.50
C ARG A 91 6.15 -8.97 -14.06
N ARG A 92 5.70 -8.00 -14.86
CA ARG A 92 5.65 -6.61 -14.44
C ARG A 92 4.40 -6.43 -13.56
N GLU A 93 4.61 -6.25 -12.26
CA GLU A 93 3.54 -6.09 -11.27
C GLU A 93 3.68 -4.77 -10.51
N ALA A 94 2.59 -4.30 -9.89
CA ALA A 94 2.61 -3.08 -9.09
C ALA A 94 3.55 -3.27 -7.89
N ARG A 95 4.49 -2.34 -7.74
CA ARG A 95 5.47 -2.36 -6.65
C ARG A 95 4.78 -1.98 -5.35
N VAL A 96 5.07 -2.76 -4.30
CA VAL A 96 4.59 -2.47 -2.95
C VAL A 96 5.82 -2.22 -2.07
N HIS A 97 5.97 -0.99 -1.61
CA HIS A 97 7.07 -0.56 -0.75
C HIS A 97 6.77 -0.97 0.69
N ILE A 98 7.69 -1.73 1.29
CA ILE A 98 7.62 -2.09 2.70
C ILE A 98 8.45 -1.07 3.47
N ILE A 99 7.79 -0.24 4.27
CA ILE A 99 8.40 0.87 5.00
C ILE A 99 8.35 0.55 6.48
N ARG A 100 9.51 0.49 7.14
CA ARG A 100 9.60 0.24 8.58
C ARG A 100 9.78 1.58 9.30
N SER A 101 8.87 1.92 10.20
CA SER A 101 8.91 3.14 10.99
C SER A 101 9.80 2.98 12.23
N GLU A 102 10.19 4.10 12.85
CA GLU A 102 10.93 4.11 14.10
C GLU A 102 10.06 3.81 15.34
N LYS A 103 8.74 3.83 15.18
CA LYS A 103 7.78 3.63 16.26
C LYS A 103 7.53 2.14 16.55
N THR A 104 7.29 1.80 17.81
CA THR A 104 6.88 0.44 18.19
C THR A 104 5.41 0.17 17.85
N VAL A 105 5.03 -1.11 17.81
CA VAL A 105 3.62 -1.52 17.68
C VAL A 105 2.77 -0.92 18.81
N ALA A 106 3.30 -0.87 20.03
CA ALA A 106 2.60 -0.30 21.18
C ALA A 106 2.34 1.21 20.99
N GLU A 107 3.35 1.97 20.58
CA GLU A 107 3.24 3.40 20.31
C GLU A 107 2.22 3.69 19.19
N LEU A 108 2.23 2.91 18.10
CA LEU A 108 1.25 3.08 17.02
C LEU A 108 -0.19 2.79 17.48
N ARG A 109 -0.40 1.78 18.32
CA ARG A 109 -1.73 1.45 18.88
C ARG A 109 -2.22 2.50 19.87
N GLU A 110 -1.32 3.08 20.64
CA GLU A 110 -1.64 4.19 21.54
C GLU A 110 -2.11 5.41 20.75
N LEU A 111 -1.40 5.78 19.68
CA LEU A 111 -1.80 6.85 18.76
C LEU A 111 -3.17 6.58 18.12
N GLN A 112 -3.43 5.33 17.72
CA GLN A 112 -4.73 4.92 17.20
C GLN A 112 -5.86 5.09 18.22
N SER A 113 -5.62 4.68 19.47
CA SER A 113 -6.60 4.75 20.55
C SER A 113 -6.90 6.20 20.93
N ALA A 114 -5.87 7.05 20.95
CA ALA A 114 -6.00 8.48 21.19
C ALA A 114 -6.81 9.19 20.10
N GLN A 115 -6.66 8.81 18.83
CA GLN A 115 -7.47 9.32 17.72
C GLN A 115 -8.97 8.98 17.88
N GLN A 116 -9.30 7.82 18.44
CA GLN A 116 -10.69 7.39 18.61
C GLN A 116 -11.39 7.99 19.84
N THR A 117 -10.61 8.37 20.86
CA THR A 117 -11.16 8.77 22.18
C THR A 117 -11.21 10.29 22.37
N THR A 118 -10.33 11.04 21.71
CA THR A 118 -10.17 12.48 21.94
C THR A 118 -10.67 13.26 20.73
N GLU A 119 -11.83 13.92 20.87
CA GLU A 119 -12.34 14.90 19.89
C GLU A 119 -11.39 16.11 19.80
N GLY A 120 -10.28 15.98 19.06
CA GLY A 120 -9.52 17.11 18.51
C GLY A 120 -8.05 17.31 18.95
N ALA A 121 -7.51 16.57 19.93
CA ALA A 121 -6.14 16.86 20.41
C ALA A 121 -5.01 16.11 19.67
N ASN A 122 -5.27 14.93 19.08
CA ASN A 122 -4.27 14.09 18.41
C ASN A 122 -4.80 13.48 17.09
N GLU A 123 -5.68 14.21 16.40
CA GLU A 123 -6.45 13.69 15.27
C GLU A 123 -5.58 13.15 14.13
N ASN A 124 -4.34 13.64 13.98
CA ASN A 124 -3.43 13.28 12.90
C ASN A 124 -2.15 12.54 13.34
N GLY A 125 -2.07 12.04 14.58
CA GLY A 125 -0.84 11.40 15.10
C GLY A 125 -0.31 10.26 14.22
N LEU A 126 -1.19 9.34 13.80
CA LEU A 126 -0.80 8.25 12.89
C LEU A 126 -0.41 8.75 11.49
N PHE A 127 -1.09 9.79 10.99
CA PHE A 127 -0.78 10.39 9.70
C PHE A 127 0.63 11.00 9.69
N HIS A 128 1.01 11.72 10.75
CA HIS A 128 2.34 12.30 10.87
C HIS A 128 3.43 11.23 10.91
N VAL A 129 3.24 10.17 11.69
CA VAL A 129 4.21 9.05 11.75
C VAL A 129 4.35 8.37 10.39
N ALA A 130 3.24 8.16 9.67
CA ALA A 130 3.29 7.59 8.33
C ALA A 130 4.00 8.52 7.33
N ALA A 131 3.69 9.82 7.36
CA ALA A 131 4.30 10.82 6.49
C ALA A 131 5.81 10.94 6.71
N GLU A 132 6.25 10.94 7.98
CA GLU A 132 7.68 10.95 8.35
C GLU A 132 8.39 9.71 7.81
N ALA A 133 7.86 8.51 8.07
CA ALA A 133 8.45 7.26 7.60
C ALA A 133 8.52 7.18 6.06
N VAL A 134 7.50 7.69 5.35
CA VAL A 134 7.48 7.78 3.89
C VAL A 134 8.54 8.76 3.39
N ASN A 135 8.65 9.95 3.99
CA ASN A 135 9.67 10.94 3.63
C ASN A 135 11.09 10.39 3.85
N ASP A 136 11.32 9.67 4.94
CA ASP A 136 12.62 9.07 5.24
C ASP A 136 12.98 7.91 4.30
N TYR A 137 11.98 7.16 3.84
CA TYR A 137 12.17 6.07 2.88
C TYR A 137 12.52 6.59 1.47
N PHE A 138 11.73 7.53 0.95
CA PHE A 138 11.90 8.04 -0.41
C PHE A 138 12.94 9.16 -0.52
N LYS A 139 13.24 9.85 0.58
CA LYS A 139 14.16 10.99 0.67
C LYS A 139 13.97 11.98 -0.50
N PRO A 140 12.75 12.49 -0.71
CA PRO A 140 12.47 13.38 -1.83
C PRO A 140 13.33 14.65 -1.72
N LEU A 141 13.83 15.13 -2.86
CA LEU A 141 14.53 16.41 -2.89
C LEU A 141 13.57 17.56 -2.52
N PRO A 142 14.06 18.65 -1.91
CA PRO A 142 13.21 19.80 -1.60
C PRO A 142 12.45 20.31 -2.84
N GLY A 143 11.12 20.31 -2.77
CA GLY A 143 10.23 20.72 -3.87
C GLY A 143 9.84 19.60 -4.85
N GLN A 144 10.40 18.40 -4.72
CA GLN A 144 9.98 17.24 -5.51
C GLN A 144 8.77 16.56 -4.85
N LYS A 145 7.60 16.67 -5.49
CA LYS A 145 6.44 15.85 -5.15
C LYS A 145 6.58 14.52 -5.87
N GLN A 146 7.00 13.47 -5.17
CA GLN A 146 6.72 12.10 -5.61
C GLN A 146 5.27 11.82 -5.20
N TYR A 147 4.42 11.52 -6.19
CA TYR A 147 3.01 11.17 -5.97
C TYR A 147 2.85 9.66 -6.03
#